data_AF-A0A517DS51-F1
#
_entry.id   AF-A0A517DS51-F1
#
_cell.length_a   1.000
_cell.length_b   1.000
_cell.length_c   1.000
_cell.angle_alpha   90.00
_cell.angle_beta   90.00
_cell.angle_gamma   90.00
#
_symmetry.space_group_name_H-M   'P 1'
#
loop_
_entity.id
_entity.type
_entity.pdbx_description
1 polymer ?
#
loop_
_entity_poly.entity_id
_entity_poly.type
_entity_poly.pdbx_seq_one_letter_code
_entity_poly.pdbx_strand_id
1 'polypeptide(L)'
;MNYSALNVVLTLKEEPELFPAEDYRFNQEKSCHELLITVLGQKLWVNTRAVKLKKVTGAIFCWQEYNQGQYVELNPANSVCPECGWWRCHLCASCRCNKPAKKNNCK
;
A
#
# COMPACT_ATOMS: atom_id res chain seq x y z
N MET A 1 0.61 17.94 -1.57
CA MET A 1 -0.17 16.69 -1.66
C MET A 1 -0.97 16.52 -0.38
N ASN A 2 -2.29 16.30 -0.48
CA ASN A 2 -3.13 16.17 0.71
C ASN A 2 -3.19 14.70 1.16
N TYR A 3 -2.34 14.32 2.12
CA TYR A 3 -2.29 12.94 2.64
C TYR A 3 -3.32 12.69 3.75
N SER A 4 -3.90 13.74 4.34
CA SER A 4 -4.79 13.66 5.52
C SER A 4 -6.08 12.84 5.27
N ALA A 5 -6.47 12.67 4.00
CA ALA A 5 -7.62 11.88 3.60
C ALA A 5 -7.28 10.43 3.21
N LEU A 6 -6.02 10.00 3.36
CA LEU A 6 -5.54 8.69 2.98
C LEU A 6 -5.54 7.73 4.18
N ASN A 7 -6.01 6.52 3.95
CA ASN A 7 -5.82 5.38 4.83
C ASN A 7 -4.90 4.37 4.16
N VAL A 8 -3.94 3.85 4.89
CA VAL A 8 -3.17 2.66 4.53
C VAL A 8 -4.00 1.45 4.90
N VAL A 9 -4.21 0.55 3.94
CA VAL A 9 -4.87 -0.72 4.22
C VAL A 9 -3.80 -1.76 4.53
N LEU A 10 -3.83 -2.37 5.71
CA LEU A 10 -2.96 -3.51 6.07
C LEU A 10 -3.82 -4.70 6.48
N THR A 11 -3.37 -5.93 6.21
CA THR A 11 -4.06 -7.15 6.67
C THR A 11 -3.17 -7.81 7.72
N LEU A 12 -3.40 -7.47 9.00
CA LEU A 12 -2.62 -7.99 10.11
C LEU A 12 -3.16 -9.34 10.63
N LYS A 13 -4.44 -9.62 10.40
CA LYS A 13 -5.13 -10.87 10.74
C LYS A 13 -5.93 -11.39 9.54
N GLU A 14 -7.14 -11.91 9.76
CA GLU A 14 -8.01 -12.45 8.71
C GLU A 14 -8.63 -11.33 7.85
N GLU A 15 -8.88 -10.16 8.43
CA GLU A 15 -9.51 -9.03 7.74
C GLU A 15 -8.55 -7.85 7.49
N PRO A 16 -8.69 -7.12 6.38
CA PRO A 16 -7.98 -5.86 6.16
C PRO A 16 -8.47 -4.74 7.09
N GLU A 17 -7.53 -4.06 7.74
CA GLU A 17 -7.76 -2.89 8.59
C GLU A 17 -7.28 -1.61 7.91
N LEU A 18 -7.89 -0.48 8.27
CA LEU A 18 -7.58 0.85 7.75
C LEU A 18 -6.82 1.65 8.81
N PHE A 19 -5.66 2.18 8.43
CA PHE A 19 -4.82 3.01 9.27
C PHE A 19 -4.71 4.41 8.66
N PRO A 20 -5.18 5.47 9.34
CA PRO A 20 -5.11 6.82 8.81
C PRO A 20 -3.65 7.27 8.67
N ALA A 21 -3.33 7.91 7.55
CA ALA A 21 -2.03 8.53 7.36
C ALA A 21 -1.90 9.77 8.26
N GLU A 22 -0.95 9.73 9.18
CA GLU A 22 -0.68 10.79 10.15
C GLU A 22 0.32 11.82 9.61
N ASP A 23 1.26 11.38 8.78
CA ASP A 23 2.30 12.22 8.20
C ASP A 23 2.81 11.62 6.89
N TYR A 24 3.60 12.40 6.16
CA TYR A 24 4.15 12.05 4.86
C TYR A 24 5.60 12.53 4.74
N ARG A 25 6.46 11.69 4.19
CA ARG A 25 7.83 12.08 3.83
C ARG A 25 8.29 11.44 2.53
N PHE A 26 9.32 12.05 1.95
CA PHE A 26 10.12 11.40 0.92
C PHE A 26 11.41 10.89 1.57
N ASN A 27 11.61 9.57 1.54
CA ASN A 27 12.82 8.92 2.01
C ASN A 27 13.87 8.97 0.89
N GLN A 28 14.90 9.80 1.07
CA GLN A 28 15.95 9.98 0.07
C GLN A 28 16.82 8.73 -0.12
N GLU A 29 17.12 8.00 0.96
CA GLU A 29 17.96 6.79 0.91
C GLU A 29 17.30 5.70 0.07
N LYS A 30 15.98 5.51 0.21
CA LYS A 30 15.21 4.49 -0.52
C LYS A 30 14.57 5.01 -1.80
N SER A 31 14.73 6.31 -2.09
CA SER A 31 14.09 7.02 -3.20
C SER A 31 12.59 6.68 -3.34
N CYS A 32 11.87 6.76 -2.22
CA CYS A 32 10.46 6.42 -2.15
C CYS A 32 9.66 7.34 -1.22
N HIS A 33 8.36 7.38 -1.44
CA HIS A 33 7.43 8.09 -0.57
C HIS A 33 7.00 7.17 0.57
N GLU A 34 6.91 7.73 1.77
CA GLU A 34 6.48 7.01 2.97
C GLU A 34 5.34 7.77 3.65
N LEU A 35 4.41 7.01 4.24
CA LEU A 35 3.35 7.53 5.10
C LEU A 35 3.59 7.06 6.53
N LEU A 36 3.34 7.92 7.49
CA LEU A 36 3.34 7.56 8.91
C LEU A 36 1.96 7.04 9.28
N ILE A 37 1.92 5.91 9.97
CA ILE A 37 0.69 5.34 10.55
C ILE A 37 0.98 4.82 11.95
N THR A 38 -0.03 4.75 12.81
CA THR A 38 0.06 4.06 14.10
C THR A 38 -0.62 2.69 14.02
N VAL A 39 0.14 1.63 14.29
CA VAL A 39 -0.35 0.24 14.34
C VAL A 39 -0.09 -0.31 15.75
N LEU A 40 -1.12 -0.78 16.46
CA LEU A 40 -1.01 -1.32 17.82
C LEU A 40 -0.25 -0.38 18.79
N GLY A 41 -0.46 0.94 18.66
CA GLY A 41 0.21 1.96 19.47
C GLY A 41 1.65 2.30 19.06
N GLN A 42 2.16 1.71 17.97
CA GLN A 42 3.50 1.99 17.45
C GLN A 42 3.45 2.77 16.14
N LYS A 43 4.24 3.84 16.05
CA LYS A 43 4.39 4.63 14.82
C LYS A 43 5.32 3.92 13.83
N LEU A 44 4.85 3.76 12.60
CA LEU A 44 5.57 3.10 11.51
C LEU A 44 5.53 3.96 10.24
N TRP A 45 6.69 4.12 9.60
CA TRP A 45 6.79 4.65 8.24
C TRP A 45 6.62 3.51 7.24
N VAL A 46 5.59 3.57 6.41
CA VAL A 46 5.30 2.56 5.39
C VAL A 46 5.58 3.10 3.99
N ASN A 47 6.28 2.31 3.18
CA ASN A 47 6.55 2.65 1.78
C ASN A 47 5.25 2.61 0.97
N THR A 48 4.89 3.72 0.32
CA THR A 48 3.64 3.85 -0.43
C THR A 48 3.55 2.95 -1.66
N ARG A 49 4.69 2.42 -2.16
CA ARG A 49 4.72 1.42 -3.24
C ARG A 49 4.36 0.01 -2.74
N ALA A 50 4.53 -0.25 -1.45
CA ALA A 50 4.36 -1.56 -0.82
C ALA A 50 3.00 -1.74 -0.11
N VAL A 51 2.15 -0.71 -0.11
CA VAL A 51 0.86 -0.73 0.59
C VAL A 51 -0.29 -0.30 -0.32
N LYS A 52 -1.50 -0.73 0.05
CA LYS A 52 -2.75 -0.24 -0.51
C LYS A 52 -3.16 1.06 0.17
N LEU A 53 -3.74 1.95 -0.62
CA LEU A 53 -4.30 3.20 -0.13
C LEU A 53 -5.80 3.22 -0.39
N LYS A 54 -6.54 3.86 0.50
CA LYS A 54 -7.96 4.11 0.35
C LYS A 54 -8.26 5.52 0.84
N LYS A 55 -9.05 6.28 0.08
CA LYS A 55 -9.62 7.54 0.57
C LYS A 55 -10.71 7.23 1.59
N VAL A 56 -11.07 8.21 2.42
CA VAL A 56 -12.20 8.10 3.38
C VAL A 56 -13.45 7.53 2.68
N THR A 57 -13.70 7.98 1.44
CA THR A 57 -14.69 7.42 0.54
C THR A 57 -14.02 6.92 -0.75
N GLY A 58 -14.48 5.80 -1.29
CA GLY A 58 -14.04 5.28 -2.60
C GLY A 58 -13.25 3.98 -2.57
N ALA A 59 -12.69 3.65 -3.73
CA ALA A 59 -12.00 2.39 -3.99
C ALA A 59 -10.57 2.37 -3.43
N ILE A 60 -9.99 1.17 -3.39
CA ILE A 60 -8.57 0.96 -3.08
C ILE A 60 -7.72 1.27 -4.31
N PHE A 61 -6.59 1.96 -4.12
CA PHE A 61 -5.64 2.37 -5.16
C PHE A 61 -4.18 2.32 -4.68
N CYS A 62 -3.23 2.42 -5.61
CA CYS A 62 -1.80 2.60 -5.33
C CYS A 62 -1.39 4.07 -5.39
N TRP A 63 -0.21 4.38 -4.87
CA TRP A 63 0.32 5.73 -4.86
C TRP A 63 0.35 6.44 -6.23
N GLN A 64 0.71 5.73 -7.29
CA GLN A 64 0.81 6.31 -8.63
C GLN A 64 -0.55 6.68 -9.19
N GLU A 65 -1.57 5.85 -8.93
CA GLU A 65 -2.96 6.12 -9.30
C GLU A 65 -3.45 7.42 -8.64
N TYR A 66 -3.09 7.61 -7.36
CA TYR A 66 -3.36 8.85 -6.66
C TYR A 66 -2.65 10.05 -7.26
N ASN A 67 -1.35 9.92 -7.56
CA ASN A 67 -0.54 11.01 -8.10
C ASN A 67 -0.95 11.43 -9.52
N GLN A 68 -1.42 10.47 -10.33
CA GLN A 68 -1.86 10.70 -11.71
C GLN A 68 -3.37 11.02 -11.82
N GLY A 69 -4.13 10.84 -10.74
CA GLY A 69 -5.59 10.99 -10.76
C GLY A 69 -6.32 9.92 -11.59
N GLN A 70 -5.64 8.81 -11.91
CA GLN A 70 -6.16 7.71 -12.72
C GLN A 70 -6.29 6.46 -11.88
N TYR A 71 -7.51 5.91 -11.78
CA TYR A 71 -7.76 4.66 -11.05
C TYR A 71 -7.79 3.51 -12.04
N VAL A 72 -6.90 2.55 -11.82
CA VAL A 72 -6.72 1.34 -12.61
C VAL A 72 -7.60 0.24 -12.03
N GLU A 73 -8.42 -0.35 -12.88
CA GLU A 73 -9.06 -1.61 -12.59
C GLU A 73 -8.07 -2.75 -12.88
N LEU A 74 -7.88 -3.65 -11.90
CA LEU A 74 -7.05 -4.83 -12.11
C LEU A 74 -7.92 -5.97 -12.63
N ASN A 75 -7.38 -6.73 -13.57
CA ASN A 75 -8.02 -7.84 -14.24
C ASN A 75 -7.01 -9.00 -14.44
N PRO A 76 -7.47 -10.18 -14.93
CA PRO A 76 -6.62 -11.36 -15.09
C PRO A 76 -5.41 -11.19 -16.02
N ALA A 77 -5.36 -10.14 -16.86
CA ALA A 77 -4.21 -9.85 -17.70
C ALA A 77 -3.07 -9.13 -16.95
N ASN A 78 -3.29 -8.67 -15.71
CA ASN A 78 -2.24 -8.05 -14.91
C ASN A 78 -1.28 -9.08 -14.32
N SER A 79 0.00 -8.72 -14.22
CA SER A 79 1.03 -9.56 -13.61
C SER A 79 0.67 -9.93 -12.18
N VAL A 80 0.82 -11.20 -11.84
CA VAL A 80 0.63 -11.70 -10.48
C VAL A 80 1.89 -11.46 -9.65
N CYS A 81 1.73 -11.08 -8.39
CA CYS A 81 2.83 -10.96 -7.45
C CYS A 81 3.31 -12.36 -7.03
N PRO A 82 4.60 -12.68 -7.22
CA PRO A 82 5.13 -14.01 -6.92
C PRO A 82 5.11 -14.33 -5.42
N GLU A 83 5.09 -13.31 -4.55
CA GLU A 83 5.14 -13.52 -3.10
C GLU A 83 3.78 -13.92 -2.50
N CYS A 84 2.67 -13.44 -3.09
CA CYS A 84 1.35 -13.64 -2.48
C CYS A 84 0.19 -13.89 -3.45
N GLY A 85 0.45 -14.02 -4.75
CA GLY A 85 -0.54 -14.49 -5.72
C GLY A 85 -1.61 -13.49 -6.15
N TRP A 86 -1.52 -12.23 -5.73
CA TRP A 86 -2.44 -11.15 -6.12
C TRP A 86 -1.95 -10.35 -7.33
N TRP A 87 -2.87 -9.69 -8.04
CA TRP A 87 -2.52 -8.83 -9.17
C TRP A 87 -1.71 -7.59 -8.73
N ARG A 88 -0.70 -7.25 -9.53
CA ARG A 88 0.10 -6.04 -9.42
C ARG A 88 -0.49 -4.98 -10.33
N CYS A 89 -0.50 -3.73 -9.86
CA CYS A 89 -0.84 -2.61 -10.71
C CYS A 89 0.21 -2.45 -11.81
N HIS A 90 -0.21 -2.41 -13.07
CA HIS A 90 0.70 -2.32 -14.21
C HIS A 90 1.37 -0.95 -14.34
N LEU A 91 0.85 0.10 -13.69
CA LEU A 91 1.45 1.43 -13.70
C LEU A 91 2.60 1.58 -12.70
N CYS A 92 2.43 1.04 -11.50
CA CYS A 92 3.33 1.28 -10.37
C CYS A 92 4.03 0.02 -9.87
N ALA A 93 3.72 -1.13 -10.47
CA ALA A 93 4.13 -2.47 -10.03
C ALA A 93 3.78 -2.80 -8.56
N SER A 94 3.00 -1.92 -7.90
CA SER A 94 2.55 -2.06 -6.52
C SER A 94 1.66 -3.28 -6.44
N CYS A 95 1.97 -4.12 -5.47
CA CYS A 95 1.18 -5.29 -5.22
C CYS A 95 -0.11 -4.89 -4.51
N ARG A 96 -1.29 -5.20 -5.07
CA ARG A 96 -2.56 -5.08 -4.31
C ARG A 96 -2.76 -6.27 -3.37
N CYS A 97 -1.68 -6.69 -2.73
CA CYS A 97 -1.64 -7.71 -1.70
C CYS A 97 -1.42 -7.05 -0.36
N ASN A 98 -2.16 -7.48 0.64
CA ASN A 98 -1.92 -7.07 2.03
C ASN A 98 -1.39 -8.23 2.89
N LYS A 99 -1.00 -9.37 2.31
CA LYS A 99 -0.39 -10.43 3.13
C LYS A 99 0.94 -9.89 3.67
N PRO A 100 1.16 -9.85 5.00
CA PRO A 100 2.49 -9.66 5.53
C PRO A 100 3.38 -10.72 4.87
N ALA A 101 4.60 -10.35 4.51
CA ALA A 101 5.57 -11.29 3.95
C ALA A 101 5.48 -12.58 4.77
N LYS A 102 5.16 -13.72 4.11
CA LYS A 102 5.32 -15.01 4.78
C LYS A 102 6.73 -14.95 5.34
N LYS A 103 6.88 -15.11 6.66
CA LYS A 103 8.20 -15.33 7.26
C LYS A 103 8.86 -16.39 6.39
N ASN A 104 9.86 -15.98 5.60
CA ASN A 104 10.82 -16.91 5.08
C ASN A 104 11.45 -17.47 6.33
N ASN A 105 11.03 -18.68 6.72
CA ASN A 105 11.85 -19.49 7.59
C ASN A 105 13.19 -19.58 6.88
N CYS A 106 14.24 -19.07 7.52
CA CYS A 106 15.60 -19.38 7.15
C CYS A 106 15.69 -20.88 6.87
N LYS A 107 16.09 -21.21 5.64
CA LYS A 107 16.98 -22.31 5.34
C LYS A 107 17.97 -21.82 4.33
#